data_AF-A0A6B3H9F1-F1
#
_entry.id   AF-A0A6B3H9F1-F1
#
_cell.length_a   1.000
_cell.length_b   1.000
_cell.length_c   1.000
_cell.angle_alpha   90.00
_cell.angle_beta   90.00
_cell.angle_gamma   90.00
#
_symmetry.space_group_name_H-M   'P 1'
#
loop_
_entity.id
_entity.type
_entity.pdbx_description
1 polymer ?
#
loop_
_entity_poly.entity_id
_entity_poly.type
_entity_poly.pdbx_seq_one_letter_code
_entity_poly.pdbx_strand_id
1 'polypeptide(L)'
;MTDFTVGDDHFRLDGKPVRLLSGALHYFRVHEEQWEHRLAMLAAMGLNCVETYVPWNLHEEREGVYRNVGALGRFLDAVER
;
A
#
# COMPACT_ATOMS: atom_id res chain seq x y z
N MET A 1 5.89 -2.62 18.55
CA MET A 1 5.10 -3.24 17.47
C MET A 1 3.76 -2.56 17.48
N THR A 2 3.33 -2.07 16.33
CA THR A 2 1.99 -1.52 16.12
C THR A 2 0.99 -2.68 16.14
N ASP A 3 -0.09 -2.55 16.91
CA ASP A 3 -1.16 -3.55 16.99
C ASP A 3 -2.36 -3.11 16.16
N PHE A 4 -2.85 -3.98 15.27
CA PHE A 4 -4.07 -3.74 14.49
C PHE A 4 -5.08 -4.85 14.77
N THR A 5 -6.23 -4.47 15.33
CA THR A 5 -7.29 -5.42 15.70
C THR A 5 -8.62 -5.03 15.09
N VAL A 6 -9.45 -6.05 14.82
CA VAL A 6 -10.83 -5.88 14.38
C VAL A 6 -11.72 -5.96 15.61
N GLY A 7 -12.27 -4.83 16.04
CA GLY A 7 -13.30 -4.79 17.07
C GLY A 7 -14.70 -4.95 16.46
N ASP A 8 -15.72 -5.08 17.32
CA ASP A 8 -17.10 -5.31 16.89
C ASP A 8 -17.65 -4.17 16.01
N ASP A 9 -17.31 -2.92 16.34
CA ASP A 9 -17.82 -1.73 15.64
C ASP A 9 -16.76 -0.99 14.81
N HIS A 10 -15.47 -1.15 15.15
CA HIS A 10 -14.38 -0.38 14.57
C HIS A 10 -13.10 -1.22 14.47
N PHE A 11 -12.27 -0.90 13.48
CA PHE A 11 -10.86 -1.27 13.54
C PHE A 11 -10.18 -0.50 14.67
N ARG A 12 -9.11 -1.07 15.23
CA ARG A 12 -8.33 -0.42 16.28
C ARG A 12 -6.85 -0.47 15.91
N LEU A 13 -6.17 0.66 16.03
CA LEU A 13 -4.73 0.79 15.90
C LEU A 13 -4.15 1.20 17.25
N ASP A 14 -3.26 0.38 17.81
CA ASP A 14 -2.71 0.55 19.17
C ASP A 14 -3.80 0.79 20.23
N GLY A 15 -4.87 0.00 20.15
CA GLY A 15 -6.02 0.07 21.06
C GLY A 15 -6.93 1.28 20.87
N LYS A 16 -6.66 2.18 19.92
CA LYS A 16 -7.52 3.34 19.61
C LYS A 16 -8.40 3.03 18.40
N PRO A 17 -9.72 3.31 18.45
CA PRO A 17 -10.58 3.18 17.27
C PRO A 17 -10.03 3.97 16.09
N VAL A 18 -9.97 3.35 14.92
CA VAL A 18 -9.55 3.97 13.66
C VAL A 18 -10.59 3.67 12.58
N ARG A 19 -10.94 4.69 11.81
CA ARG A 19 -11.71 4.51 10.57
C ARG A 19 -10.71 4.48 9.43
N LEU A 20 -10.65 3.36 8.70
CA LEU A 20 -9.84 3.27 7.49
C LEU A 20 -10.55 4.02 6.37
N LEU A 21 -9.88 5.05 5.84
CA LEU A 21 -10.25 5.77 4.64
C LEU A 21 -9.21 5.41 3.60
N SER A 22 -9.53 4.42 2.77
CA SER A 22 -8.62 3.81 1.79
C SER A 22 -8.71 4.50 0.43
N GLY A 23 -7.58 4.54 -0.27
CA GLY A 23 -7.51 4.86 -1.70
C GLY A 23 -6.56 3.92 -2.43
N ALA A 24 -6.94 3.50 -3.63
CA ALA A 24 -6.14 2.58 -4.44
C ALA A 24 -4.99 3.28 -5.16
N LEU A 25 -3.77 2.77 -4.97
CA LEU A 25 -2.58 3.15 -5.76
C LEU A 25 -1.80 1.89 -6.13
N HIS A 26 -1.96 1.46 -7.38
CA HIS A 26 -1.26 0.29 -7.89
C HIS A 26 0.13 0.68 -8.37
N TYR A 27 1.17 0.40 -7.56
CA TYR A 27 2.56 0.80 -7.87
C TYR A 27 3.02 0.40 -9.27
N PHE A 28 2.58 -0.77 -9.75
CA PHE A 28 2.91 -1.31 -11.06
C PHE A 28 2.21 -0.62 -12.25
N ARG A 29 1.30 0.34 -11.99
CA ARG A 29 0.63 1.16 -13.01
C ARG A 29 1.06 2.62 -12.98
N VAL A 30 2.01 2.98 -12.13
CA VAL A 30 2.50 4.35 -11.93
C VAL A 30 4.02 4.33 -11.96
N HIS A 31 4.64 5.29 -12.64
CA HIS A 31 6.10 5.41 -12.63
C HIS A 31 6.63 5.62 -11.21
N GLU A 32 7.73 4.95 -10.87
CA GLU A 32 8.31 4.94 -9.52
C GLU A 32 8.61 6.36 -8.99
N GLU A 33 9.14 7.24 -9.85
CA GLU A 33 9.40 8.65 -9.55
C GLU A 33 8.15 9.45 -9.16
N GLN A 34 6.95 8.93 -9.44
CA GLN A 34 5.68 9.61 -9.13
C GLN A 34 5.02 9.08 -7.86
N TRP A 35 5.47 7.97 -7.26
CA TRP A 35 4.78 7.35 -6.14
C TRP A 35 4.62 8.28 -4.95
N GLU A 36 5.70 8.95 -4.53
CA GLU A 36 5.67 9.90 -3.39
C GLU A 36 4.65 11.01 -3.62
N HIS A 37 4.63 11.60 -4.82
CA HIS A 37 3.65 12.63 -5.16
C HIS A 37 2.22 12.09 -5.09
N ARG A 38 1.95 10.89 -5.61
CA ARG A 38 0.60 10.29 -5.58
C ARG A 38 0.16 9.94 -4.16
N LEU A 39 1.06 9.39 -3.34
CA LEU A 39 0.82 9.09 -1.94
C LEU A 39 0.52 10.36 -1.14
N ALA A 40 1.28 11.43 -1.36
CA ALA A 40 1.01 12.73 -0.76
C ALA A 40 -0.37 13.29 -1.16
N MET A 41 -0.82 13.06 -2.39
CA MET A 41 -2.17 13.46 -2.81
C MET A 41 -3.27 12.66 -2.11
N LEU A 42 -3.09 11.34 -1.91
CA LEU A 42 -4.03 10.53 -1.12
C LEU A 42 -4.13 11.04 0.32
N ALA A 43 -2.99 11.31 0.95
CA ALA A 43 -2.94 11.88 2.29
C ALA A 43 -3.62 13.28 2.35
N ALA A 44 -3.38 14.14 1.35
CA ALA A 44 -4.00 15.47 1.26
C ALA A 44 -5.52 15.41 1.07
N MET A 45 -6.06 14.32 0.52
CA MET A 45 -7.50 14.04 0.47
C MET A 45 -8.09 13.56 1.80
N GLY A 46 -7.27 13.39 2.84
CA GLY A 46 -7.67 12.89 4.15
C GLY A 46 -7.70 11.36 4.27
N LEU A 47 -7.11 10.65 3.31
CA LEU A 47 -6.98 9.19 3.37
C LEU A 47 -5.85 8.81 4.33
N ASN A 48 -6.04 7.70 5.03
CA ASN A 48 -5.07 7.18 6.01
C ASN A 48 -4.66 5.73 5.72
N CYS A 49 -5.13 5.19 4.60
CA CYS A 49 -4.86 3.85 4.15
C CYS A 49 -4.67 3.88 2.63
N VAL A 50 -3.68 3.15 2.14
CA VAL A 50 -3.47 2.93 0.71
C VAL A 50 -3.61 1.44 0.44
N GLU A 51 -4.33 1.09 -0.62
CA GLU A 51 -4.46 -0.29 -1.09
C GLU A 51 -3.73 -0.47 -2.41
N THR A 52 -3.03 -1.60 -2.55
CA THR A 52 -2.39 -2.01 -3.81
C THR A 52 -2.52 -3.51 -4.01
N TYR A 53 -2.73 -3.92 -5.26
CA TYR A 53 -2.52 -5.32 -5.65
C TYR A 53 -1.03 -5.62 -5.83
N VAL A 54 -0.71 -6.92 -5.77
CA VAL A 54 0.57 -7.47 -6.23
C VAL A 54 0.28 -8.33 -7.46
N PRO A 55 0.63 -7.87 -8.68
CA PRO A 55 0.31 -8.57 -9.92
C PRO A 55 1.26 -9.76 -10.13
N TRP A 56 0.81 -10.97 -9.77
CA TRP A 56 1.62 -12.17 -9.92
C TRP A 56 2.17 -12.33 -11.35
N ASN A 57 1.31 -12.17 -12.36
CA ASN A 57 1.68 -12.31 -13.77
C ASN A 57 2.76 -11.32 -14.26
N LEU A 58 2.92 -10.16 -13.60
CA LEU A 58 3.99 -9.22 -13.91
C LEU A 58 5.31 -9.63 -13.23
N HIS A 59 5.20 -10.24 -12.04
CA HIS A 59 6.36 -10.68 -11.28
C HIS A 59 6.85 -12.07 -11.66
N GLU A 60 6.02 -12.89 -12.28
CA GLU A 60 6.33 -14.23 -12.78
C GLU A 60 5.62 -14.46 -14.12
N GLU A 61 6.09 -13.76 -15.17
CA GLU A 61 5.50 -13.86 -16.52
C GLU A 61 5.60 -15.28 -17.11
N ARG A 62 6.59 -16.05 -16.65
CA ARG A 62 6.78 -17.47 -16.96
C ARG A 62 7.05 -18.20 -15.65
N GLU A 63 6.48 -19.39 -15.50
CA GLU A 63 6.66 -20.23 -14.31
C GLU A 63 8.15 -20.37 -13.94
N GLY A 64 8.46 -20.06 -12.67
CA GLY A 64 9.80 -20.05 -12.10
C GLY A 64 10.69 -18.86 -12.48
N VAL A 65 10.23 -17.93 -13.33
CA VAL A 65 11.02 -16.78 -13.79
C VAL A 65 10.54 -15.49 -13.14
N TYR A 66 11.15 -15.14 -12.01
CA TYR A 66 10.80 -13.94 -11.26
C TYR A 66 11.46 -12.67 -11.80
N ARG A 67 10.67 -11.59 -11.89
CA ARG A 67 11.14 -10.25 -12.29
C ARG A 67 10.69 -9.16 -11.32
N ASN A 68 11.64 -8.32 -10.91
CA ASN A 68 11.40 -7.08 -10.16
C ASN A 68 10.44 -7.21 -8.95
N VAL A 69 10.49 -8.33 -8.22
CA VAL A 69 9.67 -8.55 -7.01
C VAL A 69 9.95 -7.48 -5.95
N GLY A 70 11.18 -6.94 -5.91
CA GLY A 70 11.55 -5.84 -5.03
C GLY A 70 10.84 -4.51 -5.29
N ALA A 71 10.09 -4.36 -6.38
CA ALA A 71 9.27 -3.17 -6.61
C ALA A 71 8.22 -2.94 -5.51
N LEU A 72 7.64 -4.02 -4.98
CA LEU A 72 6.72 -3.92 -3.84
C LEU A 72 7.42 -3.35 -2.62
N GLY A 73 8.64 -3.81 -2.32
CA GLY A 73 9.43 -3.30 -1.19
C GLY A 73 9.71 -1.81 -1.33
N ARG A 74 10.19 -1.35 -2.49
CA ARG A 74 10.44 0.08 -2.72
C ARG A 74 9.16 0.94 -2.65
N PHE A 75 8.02 0.39 -3.04
CA PHE A 75 6.73 1.06 -2.87
C PHE A 75 6.33 1.15 -1.39
N LEU A 76 6.51 0.08 -0.61
CA LEU A 76 6.26 0.12 0.84
C LEU A 76 7.20 1.11 1.54
N ASP A 77 8.47 1.16 1.16
CA ASP A 77 9.42 2.17 1.66
C ASP A 77 8.98 3.60 1.32
N ALA A 78 8.28 3.81 0.20
CA ALA A 78 7.73 5.11 -0.17
C ALA A 78 6.46 5.47 0.61
N VAL A 79 5.72 4.50 1.15
CA VAL A 79 4.55 4.71 2.01
C VAL A 79 4.96 5.15 3.43
N GLU A 80 6.12 4.72 3.91
CA GLU A 80 6.64 5.07 5.23
C GLU A 80 7.29 6.47 5.33
N ARG A 81 7.50 7.14 4.19
CA ARG A 81 8.09 8.50 4.10
C ARG A 81 7.04 9.59 4.24
#